data_AF-A0A4Q8Q9K4-F1
#
_entry.id   AF-A0A4Q8Q9K4-F1
#
_cell.length_a   1.000
_cell.length_b   1.000
_cell.length_c   1.000
_cell.angle_alpha   90.00
_cell.angle_beta   90.00
_cell.angle_gamma   90.00
#
_symmetry.space_group_name_H-M   'P 1'
#
loop_
_entity.id
_entity.type
_entity.pdbx_description
1 polymer ?
#
loop_
_entity_poly.entity_id
_entity_poly.type
_entity_poly.pdbx_seq_one_letter_code
_entity_poly.pdbx_strand_id
1 'polypeptide(L)'
;MSEIVQLIGTYEIDGQKDVHLIELGIEKNHQNIDVGQITQAQEGIDKMNWQTPWDEKFLNFDGTMIIGDWMDTPKDTSNFTRLAFFLHFLNFEKPLLTQFGEIDLIKPVILPDRLRSIITYEKPN
;
A
#
# COMPACT_ATOMS: atom_id res chain seq x y z
N MET A 1 -7.51 -16.79 14.31
CA MET A 1 -8.10 -15.50 13.91
C MET A 1 -7.69 -15.29 12.47
N SER A 2 -8.60 -15.00 11.54
CA SER A 2 -8.19 -14.56 10.20
C SER A 2 -7.70 -13.12 10.31
N GLU A 3 -6.54 -12.82 9.75
CA GLU A 3 -6.02 -11.45 9.68
C GLU A 3 -6.83 -10.68 8.63
N ILE A 4 -7.39 -9.53 9.01
CA ILE A 4 -8.20 -8.69 8.09
C ILE A 4 -7.32 -8.08 7.00
N VAL A 5 -6.05 -7.81 7.31
CA VAL A 5 -5.07 -7.25 6.37
C VAL A 5 -3.86 -8.14 6.33
N GLN A 6 -3.40 -8.42 5.12
CA GLN A 6 -2.21 -9.20 4.84
C GLN A 6 -1.24 -8.38 4.00
N LEU A 7 0.03 -8.34 4.39
CA LEU A 7 1.11 -7.87 3.52
C LEU A 7 1.38 -8.92 2.45
N ILE A 8 1.16 -8.55 1.19
CA ILE A 8 1.46 -9.40 0.03
C ILE A 8 2.92 -9.22 -0.37
N GLY A 9 3.40 -7.97 -0.36
CA GLY A 9 4.79 -7.70 -0.68
C GLY A 9 5.20 -6.26 -0.39
N THR A 10 6.52 -6.12 -0.24
CA THR A 10 7.23 -4.85 -0.20
C THR A 10 8.26 -4.90 -1.32
N TYR A 11 8.23 -3.91 -2.21
CA TYR A 11 9.02 -3.96 -3.43
C TYR A 11 9.93 -2.75 -3.58
N GLU A 12 11.15 -2.99 -4.06
CA GLU A 12 12.10 -1.96 -4.46
C GLU A 12 11.63 -1.28 -5.74
N ILE A 13 11.89 0.03 -5.86
CA ILE A 13 11.64 0.81 -7.06
C ILE A 13 12.97 1.20 -7.73
N ASP A 14 13.12 0.82 -8.99
CA ASP A 14 14.35 1.04 -9.76
C ASP A 14 14.74 2.53 -9.76
N GLY A 15 15.94 2.82 -9.27
CA GLY A 15 16.47 4.19 -9.17
C GLY A 15 15.95 5.02 -8.00
N GLN A 16 15.09 4.49 -7.13
CA GLN A 16 14.50 5.20 -5.98
C GLN A 16 14.74 4.45 -4.67
N LYS A 17 15.89 4.67 -4.04
CA LYS A 17 16.34 3.89 -2.86
C LYS A 17 15.43 4.00 -1.63
N ASP A 18 14.78 5.14 -1.45
CA ASP A 18 13.95 5.41 -0.29
C ASP A 18 12.45 5.21 -0.58
N VAL A 19 12.09 4.76 -1.78
CA VAL A 19 10.70 4.56 -2.19
C VAL A 19 10.42 3.09 -2.32
N HIS A 20 9.33 2.66 -1.72
CA HIS A 20 8.90 1.28 -1.76
C HIS A 20 7.45 1.19 -2.18
N LEU A 21 7.12 0.23 -3.03
CA LEU A 21 5.73 -0.14 -3.30
C LEU A 21 5.31 -1.20 -2.30
N ILE A 22 4.21 -0.94 -1.61
CA ILE A 22 3.56 -1.86 -0.69
C ILE A 22 2.33 -2.42 -1.38
N GLU A 23 2.14 -3.73 -1.30
CA GLU A 23 0.93 -4.41 -1.79
C GLU A 23 0.26 -5.13 -0.61
N LEU A 24 -1.01 -4.82 -0.38
CA LEU A 24 -1.84 -5.37 0.68
C LEU A 24 -3.03 -6.13 0.10
N GLY A 25 -3.41 -7.21 0.78
CA GLY A 25 -4.72 -7.86 0.63
C GLY A 25 -5.57 -7.56 1.85
N ILE A 26 -6.78 -7.05 1.66
CA ILE A 26 -7.66 -6.60 2.75
C ILE A 26 -9.02 -7.28 2.59
N GLU A 27 -9.47 -8.01 3.62
CA GLU A 27 -10.79 -8.69 3.66
C GLU A 27 -11.94 -7.69 3.95
N LYS A 28 -11.96 -6.59 3.19
CA LYS A 28 -13.00 -5.55 3.19
C LYS A 28 -13.19 -5.01 1.78
N ASN A 29 -14.40 -4.52 1.52
CA ASN A 29 -14.66 -3.70 0.35
C ASN A 29 -13.91 -2.36 0.44
N HIS A 30 -13.46 -1.83 -0.70
CA HIS A 30 -12.66 -0.62 -0.79
C HIS A 30 -13.29 0.60 -0.11
N GLN A 31 -14.62 0.69 -0.07
CA GLN A 31 -15.35 1.79 0.58
C GLN A 31 -15.18 1.80 2.11
N ASN A 32 -14.71 0.70 2.70
CA ASN A 32 -14.47 0.59 4.15
C ASN A 32 -12.99 0.75 4.52
N ILE A 33 -12.16 1.21 3.58
CA ILE A 33 -10.71 1.36 3.75
C ILE A 33 -10.38 2.86 3.68
N ASP A 34 -9.95 3.40 4.80
CA ASP A 34 -9.34 4.72 4.90
C ASP A 34 -7.84 4.58 4.64
N VAL A 35 -7.46 4.82 3.38
CA VAL A 35 -6.06 4.74 2.92
C VAL A 35 -5.17 5.72 3.72
N GLY A 36 -5.70 6.86 4.16
CA GLY A 36 -4.98 7.85 4.96
C GLY A 36 -4.66 7.39 6.39
N GLN A 37 -5.32 6.33 6.89
CA GLN A 37 -4.98 5.70 8.17
C GLN A 37 -3.89 4.65 8.04
N ILE A 38 -3.50 4.28 6.82
CA ILE A 38 -2.32 3.44 6.59
C ILE A 38 -1.10 4.34 6.75
N THR A 39 -0.25 4.07 7.74
CA THR A 39 0.88 4.96 8.05
C THR A 39 1.98 4.21 8.80
N GLN A 40 3.08 4.87 9.11
CA GLN A 40 4.09 4.37 10.03
C GLN A 40 4.39 5.45 11.06
N ALA A 41 4.44 5.07 12.34
CA ALA A 41 4.76 6.00 13.40
C ALA A 41 6.16 6.60 13.23
N GLN A 42 6.24 7.92 13.16
CA GLN A 42 7.48 8.66 13.10
C GLN A 42 7.73 9.36 14.43
N GLU A 43 8.82 8.99 15.10
CA GLU A 43 9.16 9.50 16.42
C GLU A 43 9.45 11.00 16.38
N GLY A 44 8.88 11.75 17.32
CA GLY A 44 9.04 13.21 17.38
C GLY A 44 8.25 13.99 16.32
N ILE A 45 7.48 13.32 15.46
CA ILE A 45 6.60 13.95 14.48
C ILE A 45 5.16 13.82 14.96
N ASP A 46 4.38 14.91 14.89
CA ASP A 46 2.94 14.87 15.15
C ASP A 46 2.24 13.90 14.19
N LYS A 47 1.31 13.10 14.70
CA LYS A 47 0.59 12.08 13.91
C LYS A 47 -0.05 12.65 12.65
N MET A 48 -0.54 13.89 12.70
CA MET A 48 -1.16 14.56 11.54
C MET A 48 -0.17 14.81 10.39
N ASN A 49 1.13 14.72 10.67
CA ASN A 49 2.21 14.89 9.71
C ASN A 49 2.95 13.58 9.40
N TRP A 50 2.47 12.44 9.89
CA TRP A 50 3.03 11.16 9.48
C TRP A 50 2.73 10.90 8.01
N GLN A 51 3.68 10.25 7.34
CA GLN A 51 3.49 9.88 5.94
C GLN A 51 2.27 8.97 5.76
N THR A 52 1.57 9.16 4.66
CA THR A 52 0.47 8.33 4.19
C THR A 52 0.80 7.78 2.81
N PRO A 53 0.10 6.73 2.35
CA PRO A 53 0.19 6.22 1.00
C PRO A 53 0.23 7.32 -0.06
N TRP A 54 1.12 7.14 -1.03
CA TRP A 54 1.22 7.95 -2.23
C TRP A 54 0.79 7.14 -3.46
N ASP A 55 0.03 7.79 -4.34
CA ASP A 55 -0.48 7.24 -5.60
C ASP A 55 -1.07 5.82 -5.45
N GLU A 56 -2.06 5.70 -4.58
CA GLU A 56 -2.73 4.43 -4.30
C GLU A 56 -3.51 3.92 -5.52
N LYS A 57 -3.33 2.62 -5.81
CA LYS A 57 -4.02 1.89 -6.87
C LYS A 57 -4.75 0.70 -6.28
N PHE A 58 -6.01 0.56 -6.64
CA PHE A 58 -6.80 -0.63 -6.40
C PHE A 58 -6.57 -1.62 -7.54
N LEU A 59 -6.24 -2.86 -7.19
CA LEU A 59 -5.93 -3.91 -8.15
C LEU A 59 -7.01 -4.99 -8.17
N ASN A 60 -7.12 -5.70 -9.29
CA ASN A 60 -7.91 -6.94 -9.35
C ASN A 60 -7.32 -8.03 -8.43
N PHE A 61 -8.05 -9.13 -8.26
CA PHE A 61 -7.71 -10.17 -7.28
C PHE A 61 -6.28 -10.74 -7.42
N ASP A 62 -5.75 -10.87 -8.64
CA ASP A 62 -4.41 -11.40 -8.91
C ASP A 62 -3.31 -10.32 -9.02
N GLY A 63 -3.69 -9.04 -8.94
CA GLY A 63 -2.77 -7.91 -9.00
C GLY A 63 -2.10 -7.73 -10.37
N THR A 64 -2.83 -8.01 -11.45
CA THR A 64 -2.37 -7.84 -12.84
C THR A 64 -3.02 -6.65 -13.55
N MET A 65 -4.04 -6.04 -12.97
CA MET A 65 -4.75 -4.89 -13.53
C MET A 65 -5.09 -3.86 -12.46
N ILE A 66 -4.95 -2.58 -12.79
CA ILE A 66 -5.53 -1.48 -12.01
C ILE A 66 -7.02 -1.42 -12.33
N ILE A 67 -7.85 -1.44 -11.28
CA ILE A 67 -9.32 -1.36 -11.37
C ILE A 67 -9.88 -0.10 -10.69
N GLY A 68 -9.00 0.74 -10.14
CA GLY A 68 -9.36 2.07 -9.66
C GLY A 68 -8.23 2.77 -8.90
N ASP A 69 -8.49 4.01 -8.51
CA ASP A 69 -7.63 4.86 -7.68
C ASP A 69 -8.49 5.88 -6.91
N TRP A 70 -7.87 6.97 -6.42
CA TRP A 70 -8.55 8.03 -5.69
C TRP A 70 -9.53 8.86 -6.54
N MET A 71 -9.36 8.92 -7.87
CA MET A 71 -10.25 9.64 -8.79
C MET A 71 -11.35 8.75 -9.36
N ASP A 72 -11.01 7.54 -9.77
CA ASP A 72 -11.96 6.55 -10.31
C ASP A 72 -11.93 5.30 -9.43
N THR A 73 -12.72 5.31 -8.36
CA THR A 73 -12.78 4.20 -7.41
C THR A 73 -13.34 2.93 -8.07
N PRO A 74 -12.94 1.73 -7.63
CA PRO A 74 -13.50 0.48 -8.16
C PRO A 74 -15.03 0.48 -8.13
N LYS A 75 -15.64 -0.10 -9.17
CA LYS A 75 -17.10 -0.37 -9.20
C LYS A 75 -17.46 -1.71 -8.56
N ASP A 76 -16.45 -2.53 -8.28
CA ASP A 76 -16.61 -3.85 -7.68
C ASP A 76 -17.06 -3.72 -6.21
N THR A 77 -18.06 -4.53 -5.85
CA THR A 77 -18.63 -4.60 -4.50
C THR A 77 -18.10 -5.81 -3.72
N SER A 78 -17.05 -6.47 -4.22
CA SER A 78 -16.40 -7.58 -3.52
C SER A 78 -15.93 -7.19 -2.11
N ASN A 79 -15.95 -8.16 -1.20
CA ASN A 79 -15.47 -8.03 0.18
C ASN A 79 -13.96 -8.25 0.31
N PHE A 80 -13.22 -8.03 -0.77
CA PHE A 80 -11.78 -8.15 -0.78
C PHE A 80 -11.21 -7.01 -1.63
N THR A 81 -10.19 -6.35 -1.10
CA THR A 81 -9.48 -5.28 -1.79
C THR A 81 -8.00 -5.63 -1.87
N ARG A 82 -7.45 -5.61 -3.08
CA ARG A 82 -6.00 -5.60 -3.27
C ARG A 82 -5.58 -4.15 -3.50
N LEU A 83 -4.74 -3.64 -2.62
CA LEU A 83 -4.32 -2.24 -2.62
C LEU A 83 -2.80 -2.18 -2.81
N ALA A 84 -2.34 -1.35 -3.74
CA ALA A 84 -0.92 -1.06 -3.91
C ALA A 84 -0.67 0.46 -3.79
N PHE A 85 0.39 0.85 -3.10
CA PHE A 85 0.72 2.27 -2.90
C PHE A 85 2.19 2.45 -2.56
N PHE A 86 2.70 3.67 -2.72
CA PHE A 86 4.07 4.01 -2.37
C PHE A 86 4.17 4.59 -0.96
N LEU A 87 5.29 4.31 -0.29
CA LEU A 87 5.74 5.02 0.90
C LEU A 87 7.22 5.37 0.79
N HIS A 88 7.60 6.45 1.46
CA HIS A 88 8.96 7.01 1.42
C HIS A 88 9.66 6.81 2.78
N PHE A 89 10.95 6.50 2.77
CA PHE A 89 11.76 6.39 3.99
C PHE A 89 11.18 5.43 5.05
N LEU A 90 10.70 4.25 4.61
CA LEU A 90 10.18 3.23 5.52
C LEU A 90 11.25 2.73 6.51
N ASN A 91 10.83 2.56 7.76
CA ASN A 91 11.58 1.83 8.76
C ASN A 91 11.06 0.37 8.82
N PHE A 92 11.86 -0.57 8.31
CA PHE A 92 11.50 -2.00 8.28
C PHE A 92 11.52 -2.70 9.65
N GLU A 93 11.97 -2.02 10.71
CA GLU A 93 11.92 -2.53 12.09
C GLU A 93 10.63 -2.13 12.83
N LYS A 94 9.74 -1.38 12.18
CA LYS A 94 8.46 -0.94 12.73
C LYS A 94 7.31 -1.38 11.82
N PRO A 95 6.14 -1.70 12.37
CA PRO A 95 4.99 -2.07 11.57
C PRO A 95 4.41 -0.86 10.83
N LEU A 96 3.64 -1.14 9.78
CA LEU A 96 2.61 -0.22 9.33
C LEU A 96 1.43 -0.27 10.30
N LEU A 97 0.84 0.89 10.56
CA LEU A 97 -0.40 1.03 11.28
C LEU A 97 -1.53 1.14 10.27
N THR A 98 -2.64 0.46 10.53
CA THR A 98 -3.87 0.58 9.75
C THR A 98 -5.07 0.69 10.69
N GLN A 99 -6.25 1.04 10.16
CA GLN A 99 -7.50 0.97 10.93
C GLN A 99 -7.87 -0.45 11.41
N PHE A 100 -7.21 -1.49 10.89
CA PHE A 100 -7.47 -2.89 11.21
C PHE A 100 -6.40 -3.53 12.10
N GLY A 101 -5.35 -2.79 12.46
CA GLY A 101 -4.23 -3.28 13.26
C GLY A 101 -2.87 -2.99 12.64
N GLU A 102 -1.85 -3.56 13.25
CA GLU A 102 -0.45 -3.43 12.84
C GLU A 102 -0.07 -4.51 11.83
N ILE A 103 0.81 -4.17 10.89
CA ILE A 103 1.32 -5.07 9.86
C ILE A 103 2.84 -4.97 9.85
N ASP A 104 3.52 -6.05 10.21
CA ASP A 104 4.97 -6.12 10.11
C ASP A 104 5.42 -6.07 8.66
N LEU A 105 6.39 -5.21 8.38
CA LEU A 105 6.99 -5.10 7.06
C LEU A 105 8.00 -6.23 6.83
N ILE A 106 8.05 -6.71 5.60
CA ILE A 106 9.12 -7.60 5.15
C ILE A 106 10.20 -6.79 4.42
N LYS A 107 11.40 -7.35 4.34
CA LYS A 107 12.47 -6.74 3.54
C LYS A 107 12.02 -6.58 2.09
N PRO A 108 12.31 -5.44 1.44
CA PRO A 108 12.01 -5.24 0.04
C PRO A 108 12.58 -6.33 -0.85
N VAL A 109 11.81 -6.73 -1.85
CA VAL A 109 12.26 -7.61 -2.94
C VAL A 109 12.10 -6.90 -4.28
N ILE A 110 12.64 -7.50 -5.35
CA ILE A 110 12.50 -6.95 -6.70
C ILE A 110 11.01 -6.86 -7.07
N LEU A 111 10.59 -5.73 -7.63
CA LEU A 111 9.24 -5.53 -8.13
C LEU A 111 8.89 -6.59 -9.19
N PRO A 112 7.82 -7.39 -9.01
CA PRO A 112 7.45 -8.43 -9.95
C PRO A 112 6.95 -7.83 -11.26
N ASP A 113 7.21 -8.51 -12.38
CA ASP A 113 6.90 -8.01 -13.72
C ASP A 113 5.43 -7.63 -13.89
N ARG A 114 4.50 -8.38 -13.27
CA ARG A 114 3.05 -8.09 -13.30
C ARG A 114 2.71 -6.70 -12.77
N LEU A 115 3.44 -6.22 -11.75
CA LEU A 115 3.24 -4.89 -11.17
C LEU A 115 4.03 -3.85 -11.95
N ARG A 116 5.26 -4.17 -12.36
CA ARG A 116 6.10 -3.31 -13.19
C ARG A 116 5.40 -2.90 -14.50
N SER A 117 4.55 -3.77 -15.06
CA SER A 117 3.81 -3.47 -16.29
C SER A 117 2.63 -2.51 -16.11
N ILE A 118 2.15 -2.28 -14.88
CA ILE A 118 0.91 -1.51 -14.64
C ILE A 118 1.10 -0.33 -13.66
N ILE A 119 2.13 -0.36 -12.82
CA ILE A 119 2.41 0.68 -11.82
C ILE A 119 3.75 1.32 -12.16
N THR A 120 3.75 2.64 -12.27
CA THR A 120 4.96 3.46 -12.41
C THR A 120 5.00 4.45 -11.26
N TYR A 121 6.16 4.60 -10.64
CA TYR A 121 6.33 5.63 -9.61
C TYR A 121 6.45 7.02 -10.25
N GLU A 122 5.58 7.92 -9.86
CA GLU A 122 5.68 9.35 -10.15
C GLU A 122 6.03 10.10 -8.87
N LYS A 123 7.11 10.89 -8.93
CA LYS A 123 7.55 11.67 -7.78
C LYS A 123 6.51 12.75 -7.44
N PRO A 124 6.19 12.98 -6.15
CA PRO A 124 5.43 14.16 -5.75
C PRO A 124 6.09 15.44 -6.28
N ASN A 125 5.30 16.32 -6.91
CA ASN A 125 5.74 17.62 -7.42
C ASN A 125 6.03 18.62 -6.29
#